data_AF-A0A5B8IA72-F1
#
_entry.id   AF-A0A5B8IA72-F1
#
_cell.length_a   1.000
_cell.length_b   1.000
_cell.length_c   1.000
_cell.angle_alpha   90.00
_cell.angle_beta   90.00
_cell.angle_gamma   90.00
#
_symmetry.space_group_name_H-M   'P 1'
#
loop_
_entity.id
_entity.type
_entity.pdbx_description
1 polymer ?
#
loop_
_entity_poly.entity_id
_entity_poly.type
_entity_poly.pdbx_seq_one_letter_code
_entity_poly.pdbx_strand_id
1 'polypeptide(L)' 'MLHWALLFLIVAIVAGVFGFGGIASASAGIAQILFVIFMVLFIVAALARALFGRAP' A
#
# COMPACT_ATOMS: atom_id res chain seq x y z
N MET A 1 -23.10 -16.72 -3.66
CA MET A 1 -21.98 -15.92 -3.12
C MET A 1 -20.91 -16.78 -2.46
N LEU A 2 -21.24 -17.62 -1.47
CA LEU A 2 -20.27 -18.46 -0.74
C LEU A 2 -19.44 -19.40 -1.64
N HIS A 3 -20.06 -19.96 -2.68
CA HIS A 3 -19.38 -20.84 -3.65
C HIS A 3 -18.29 -20.10 -4.45
N TRP A 4 -18.57 -18.86 -4.87
CA TRP A 4 -17.60 -18.01 -5.56
C TRP A 4 -16.47 -17.57 -4.64
N ALA A 5 -16.78 -17.21 -3.38
CA ALA A 5 -15.75 -16.85 -2.40
C ALA A 5 -14.78 -18.01 -2.11
N LEU A 6 -15.29 -19.25 -2.00
CA LEU A 6 -14.47 -20.45 -1.84
C LEU A 6 -13.58 -20.71 -3.06
N LEU A 7 -14.10 -20.50 -4.28
CA LEU A 7 -13.31 -20.63 -5.50
C LEU A 7 -12.15 -19.62 -5.52
N PHE A 8 -12.43 -18.34 -5.23
CA PHE A 8 -11.40 -17.30 -5.15
C PHE A 8 -10.38 -17.55 -4.04
N LEU A 9 -10.80 -18.11 -2.91
CA LEU A 9 -9.90 -18.50 -1.83
C LEU A 9 -8.89 -19.56 -2.29
N ILE A 10 -9.35 -20.60 -2.99
CA ILE A 10 -8.48 -21.65 -3.51
C ILE A 10 -7.52 -21.06 -4.56
N VAL A 11 -8.02 -20.23 -5.47
CA VAL A 11 -7.19 -19.55 -6.48
C VAL A 11 -6.12 -18.67 -5.83
N ALA A 12 -6.45 -17.93 -4.78
CA ALA A 12 -5.51 -17.07 -4.05
C ALA A 12 -4.41 -17.87 -3.33
N ILE A 13 -4.74 -19.03 -2.76
CA ILE A 13 -3.76 -19.92 -2.12
C ILE A 13 -2.83 -20.53 -3.17
N VAL A 14 -3.39 -21.05 -4.27
CA VAL A 14 -2.63 -21.60 -5.40
C VAL A 14 -1.69 -20.53 -5.93
N ALA A 15 -2.20 -19.34 -6.26
CA ALA A 15 -1.41 -18.17 -6.63
C ALA A 15 -0.26 -17.91 -5.62
N GLY A 16 -0.58 -17.79 -4.33
CA GLY A 16 0.42 -17.57 -3.28
C GLY A 16 1.56 -18.59 -3.26
N VAL A 17 1.24 -19.88 -3.42
CA VAL A 17 2.22 -20.98 -3.43
C VAL A 17 3.04 -21.01 -4.72
N PHE A 18 2.43 -20.75 -5.87
CA PHE A 18 3.08 -20.85 -7.19
C PHE A 18 4.02 -19.70 -7.56
N GLY A 19 4.26 -18.73 -6.66
CA GLY A 19 5.37 -17.77 -6.84
C GLY A 19 4.98 -16.30 -6.89
N PHE A 20 3.79 -15.93 -6.40
CA PHE A 20 3.49 -14.51 -6.17
C PHE A 20 4.45 -13.83 -5.18
N GLY A 21 5.31 -14.60 -4.47
CA GLY A 21 6.38 -14.06 -3.63
C GLY A 21 7.39 -13.16 -4.36
N GLY A 22 7.68 -13.42 -5.64
CA GLY A 22 8.59 -12.57 -6.44
C GLY A 22 7.96 -11.23 -6.85
N ILE A 23 6.65 -11.23 -7.10
CA ILE A 23 5.89 -9.99 -7.36
C ILE A 23 5.70 -9.23 -6.05
N ALA A 24 5.41 -9.94 -4.95
CA ALA A 24 5.28 -9.35 -3.63
C ALA A 24 6.55 -8.62 -3.19
N SER A 25 7.74 -9.17 -3.48
CA SER A 25 9.01 -8.51 -3.15
C SER A 25 9.27 -7.27 -4.03
N ALA A 26 9.00 -7.35 -5.34
CA ALA A 26 9.10 -6.19 -6.22
C ALA A 26 8.11 -5.07 -5.83
N SER A 27 6.86 -5.44 -5.53
CA SER A 27 5.84 -4.52 -5.02
C SER A 27 6.20 -3.94 -3.65
N ALA A 28 6.83 -4.71 -2.76
CA ALA A 28 7.29 -4.23 -1.47
C ALA A 28 8.35 -3.13 -1.63
N GLY A 29 9.30 -3.28 -2.57
CA GLY A 29 10.29 -2.25 -2.87
C GLY A 29 9.65 -0.94 -3.37
N ILE A 30 8.68 -1.04 -4.28
CA ILE A 30 7.93 0.12 -4.80
C ILE A 30 7.12 0.79 -3.68
N ALA A 31 6.46 -0.01 -2.84
CA ALA A 31 5.67 0.49 -1.71
C ALA A 31 6.54 1.26 -0.69
N GLN A 32 7.76 0.80 -0.43
CA GLN A 32 8.71 1.50 0.45
C GLN A 32 9.07 2.88 -0.10
N ILE A 33 9.35 2.99 -1.40
CA ILE A 33 9.69 4.27 -2.05
C ILE A 33 8.50 5.24 -1.94
N LEU A 34 7.28 4.78 -2.28
CA LEU A 34 6.07 5.57 -2.18
C LEU A 34 5.77 6.01 -0.74
N PHE A 35 5.99 5.13 0.24
CA PHE A 35 5.83 5.44 1.66
C PHE A 35 6.75 6.57 2.10
N VAL A 36 8.03 6.54 1.71
CA VAL A 36 8.98 7.61 2.03
C VAL A 36 8.58 8.93 1.37
N ILE A 37 8.19 8.91 0.09
CA ILE A 37 7.70 10.11 -0.60
C ILE A 37 6.48 10.70 0.11
N PHE A 38 5.50 9.85 0.42
CA PHE A 38 4.30 10.26 1.14
C PHE A 38 4.64 10.82 2.52
N MET A 39 5.56 10.20 3.26
CA MET A 39 5.98 10.65 4.58
C MET A 39 6.63 12.04 4.52
N VAL A 40 7.50 12.29 3.53
CA VAL A 40 8.10 13.62 3.33
C VAL A 40 7.03 14.65 3.00
N LEU A 41 6.15 14.36 2.04
CA LEU A 41 5.05 15.25 1.66
C LEU A 41 4.11 15.52 2.84
N PHE A 42 3.80 14.50 3.64
CA PHE A 42 2.97 14.61 4.82
C PHE A 42 3.60 15.53 5.86
N ILE A 43 4.90 15.38 6.13
CA ILE A 43 5.63 16.27 7.05
C ILE A 43 5.63 17.70 6.53
N VAL A 44 5.90 17.92 5.24
CA VAL A 44 5.87 19.26 4.63
C VAL A 44 4.48 19.87 4.71
N ALA A 45 3.43 19.10 4.38
CA ALA A 45 2.04 19.55 4.46
C ALA A 45 1.62 19.84 5.91
N ALA A 46 2.03 19.01 6.87
CA ALA A 46 1.76 19.19 8.28
C ALA A 46 2.44 20.46 8.82
N LEU A 47 3.72 20.67 8.48
CA LEU A 47 4.45 21.88 8.84
C LEU A 47 3.87 23.12 8.15
N ALA A 48 3.55 23.04 6.87
CA ALA A 48 2.89 24.14 6.16
C ALA A 48 1.55 24.49 6.81
N ARG A 49 0.75 23.49 7.21
CA ARG A 49 -0.50 23.72 7.95
C ARG A 49 -0.25 24.31 9.34
N ALA A 50 0.76 23.86 10.07
CA ALA A 50 1.09 24.40 11.40
C ALA A 50 1.62 25.84 11.34
N LEU A 51 2.38 26.19 10.30
CA LEU A 51 3.03 27.49 10.14
C LEU A 51 2.15 28.53 9.41
N PHE A 52 1.42 28.10 8.38
CA PHE A 52 0.56 28.96 7.56
C PHE A 52 -0.93 28.85 7.92
N GLY A 53 -1.30 28.00 8.87
CA GLY A 53 -2.65 27.89 9.42
C GLY A 53 -3.05 29.06 10.32
N ARG A 54 -2.70 30.30 9.96
CA ARG A 54 -3.36 31.47 10.54
C ARG A 54 -4.77 31.53 9.98
N ALA A 55 -5.72 31.19 10.85
CA ALA A 55 -7.16 31.26 10.66
C ALA A 55 -7.60 32.59 10.02
N PRO A 56 -8.59 32.52 9.12
CA PRO A 56 -9.84 33.27 9.25
C PRO A 56 -10.90 32.47 10.01
#